data_AF-X1HTP7-F1
#
_entry.id   AF-X1HTP7-F1
#
_cell.length_a   1.000
_cell.length_b   1.000
_cell.length_c   1.000
_cell.angle_alpha   90.00
_cell.angle_beta   90.00
_cell.angle_gamma   90.00
#
_symmetry.space_group_name_H-M   'P 1'
#
loop_
_entity.id
_entity.type
_entity.pdbx_description
1 polymer ?
#
loop_
_entity_poly.entity_id
_entity_poly.type
_entity_poly.pdbx_seq_one_letter_code
_entity_poly.pdbx_strand_id
1 'polypeptide(L)'
;MRDKSFLSTEEAVKVSDFVPGALVRSSKGDFFMAAFIYPTFPSATEAHEAIAVFKSIDDCATWEEVSRIPSFVTYGVWGYDLAIGEDGSLYFTWVAAVYDANTRQPFKAIMFSRSDDYGYTWTEPTYVNDVLAGQRWHTVMTVSGSNVYIAWLDSQRPSDAEHPQDAKCHWPGPPGRTTQQDVCFAKSADRGETWSDNITLETDLDRKDSASVRPLSALVRMVPSIVP
;
A
#
# COMPACT_ATOMS: atom_id res chain seq x y z
N MET A 1 -13.56 13.17 -38.76
CA MET A 1 -12.18 13.07 -38.24
C MET A 1 -11.97 14.26 -37.32
N ARG A 2 -11.98 14.05 -36.01
CA ARG A 2 -11.65 15.11 -35.03
C ARG A 2 -10.27 14.82 -34.46
N ASP A 3 -9.52 15.90 -34.41
CA ASP A 3 -8.12 16.05 -34.03
C ASP A 3 -7.80 15.36 -32.68
N LYS A 4 -6.67 14.64 -32.64
CA LYS A 4 -6.15 13.90 -31.48
C LYS A 4 -4.90 14.58 -30.89
N SER A 5 -4.77 15.89 -31.07
CA SER A 5 -3.87 16.68 -30.23
C SER A 5 -4.43 16.70 -28.79
N PHE A 6 -3.58 16.96 -27.80
CA PHE A 6 -3.87 16.97 -26.34
C PHE A 6 -3.81 15.62 -25.61
N LEU A 7 -2.84 14.78 -25.97
CA LEU A 7 -1.90 14.26 -24.97
C LEU A 7 -0.53 14.86 -25.36
N SER A 8 -0.12 15.93 -24.70
CA SER A 8 1.26 16.39 -24.79
C SER A 8 1.76 16.74 -23.40
N THR A 9 2.11 15.72 -22.64
CA THR A 9 3.32 15.84 -21.84
C THR A 9 4.47 15.92 -22.86
N GLU A 10 5.37 16.90 -22.75
CA GLU A 10 6.48 17.06 -23.72
C GLU A 10 7.46 15.88 -23.71
N GLU A 11 7.37 14.99 -22.72
CA GLU A 11 8.02 13.68 -22.69
C GLU A 11 7.02 12.57 -22.36
N ALA A 12 7.21 11.38 -22.95
CA ALA A 12 6.49 10.18 -22.57
C ALA A 12 6.85 9.79 -21.13
N VAL A 13 5.87 9.72 -20.23
CA VAL A 13 6.07 9.16 -18.88
C VAL A 13 6.44 7.68 -19.04
N LYS A 14 7.69 7.34 -18.74
CA LYS A 14 8.14 5.95 -18.68
C LYS A 14 7.55 5.30 -17.43
N VAL A 15 6.39 4.68 -17.57
CA VAL A 15 5.82 3.78 -16.54
C VAL A 15 6.77 2.59 -16.43
N SER A 16 7.38 2.39 -15.25
CA SER A 16 8.26 1.25 -15.02
C SER A 16 7.46 -0.05 -15.15
N ASP A 17 8.03 -1.04 -15.85
CA ASP A 17 7.39 -2.31 -16.18
C ASP A 17 6.68 -2.97 -14.98
N PHE A 18 5.35 -3.12 -15.12
CA PHE A 18 4.47 -3.99 -14.34
C PHE A 18 4.39 -3.77 -12.81
N VAL A 19 3.63 -2.77 -12.39
CA VAL A 19 2.68 -2.92 -11.28
C VAL A 19 1.31 -2.49 -11.82
N PRO A 20 0.25 -3.32 -11.76
CA PRO A 20 -1.06 -2.88 -12.22
C PRO A 20 -1.45 -1.59 -11.49
N GLY A 21 -1.79 -0.55 -12.25
CA GLY A 21 -2.26 0.72 -11.70
C GLY A 21 -3.50 0.49 -10.85
N ALA A 22 -3.61 1.19 -9.73
CA ALA A 22 -4.80 1.14 -8.92
C ALA A 22 -5.84 2.08 -9.55
N LEU A 23 -6.95 1.52 -10.04
CA LEU A 23 -7.98 2.20 -10.83
C LEU A 23 -9.32 2.13 -10.09
N VAL A 24 -9.95 3.29 -9.88
CA VAL A 24 -11.28 3.40 -9.29
C VAL A 24 -12.20 4.27 -10.14
N ARG A 25 -13.51 4.05 -9.99
CA ARG A 25 -14.54 4.84 -10.64
C ARG A 25 -15.42 5.53 -9.60
N SER A 26 -15.60 6.84 -9.75
CA SER A 26 -16.50 7.63 -8.90
C SER A 26 -17.97 7.43 -9.27
N SER A 27 -18.86 7.81 -8.35
CA SER A 27 -20.31 7.82 -8.58
C SER A 27 -20.74 8.77 -9.70
N LYS A 28 -19.92 9.78 -10.03
CA LYS A 28 -20.15 10.72 -11.15
C LYS A 28 -19.75 10.15 -12.51
N GLY A 29 -19.05 9.02 -12.53
CA GLY A 29 -18.56 8.38 -13.75
C GLY A 29 -17.09 8.66 -14.06
N ASP A 30 -16.45 9.60 -13.37
CA ASP A 30 -15.01 9.89 -13.50
C ASP A 30 -14.18 8.68 -13.03
N PHE A 31 -13.05 8.44 -13.69
CA PHE A 31 -12.06 7.42 -13.33
C PHE A 31 -10.81 8.06 -12.74
N PHE A 32 -10.23 7.42 -11.74
CA PHE A 32 -8.97 7.83 -11.12
C PHE A 32 -7.98 6.67 -11.13
N MET A 33 -6.73 6.97 -11.46
CA MET A 33 -5.64 6.00 -11.48
C MET A 33 -4.44 6.55 -10.70
N ALA A 34 -3.86 5.75 -9.82
CA ALA A 34 -2.56 6.04 -9.23
C ALA A 34 -1.49 5.16 -9.89
N ALA A 35 -0.38 5.76 -10.29
CA ALA A 35 0.73 5.06 -10.93
C ALA A 35 2.09 5.55 -10.40
N PHE A 36 3.03 4.61 -10.29
CA PHE A 36 4.42 4.94 -10.02
C PHE A 36 5.12 5.38 -11.30
N ILE A 37 5.73 6.56 -11.29
CA ILE A 37 6.20 7.24 -12.53
C ILE A 37 7.71 7.51 -12.56
N TYR A 38 8.49 6.93 -11.66
CA TYR A 38 9.95 7.14 -11.64
C TYR A 38 10.73 6.04 -12.39
N PRO A 39 11.52 6.39 -13.43
CA PRO A 39 12.13 5.40 -14.33
C PRO A 39 13.45 4.79 -13.83
N THR A 40 14.18 5.41 -12.90
CA THR A 40 15.47 4.92 -12.39
C THR A 40 15.78 5.56 -11.05
N PHE A 41 16.18 4.77 -10.05
CA PHE A 41 16.61 5.24 -8.73
C PHE A 41 17.92 6.04 -8.83
N PRO A 42 17.91 7.38 -8.70
CA PRO A 42 19.14 8.12 -8.49
C PRO A 42 19.53 7.88 -7.03
N SER A 43 20.50 6.98 -6.83
CA SER A 43 21.27 6.79 -5.59
C SER A 43 20.70 7.42 -4.31
N ALA A 44 19.90 6.68 -3.53
CA ALA A 44 19.58 6.95 -2.11
C ALA A 44 19.15 8.39 -1.71
N THR A 45 18.86 9.27 -2.66
CA THR A 45 18.33 10.62 -2.45
C THR A 45 16.85 10.53 -2.69
N GLU A 46 16.10 10.79 -1.62
CA GLU A 46 14.65 10.73 -1.48
C GLU A 46 13.89 11.01 -2.78
N ALA A 47 13.03 10.07 -3.18
CA ALA A 47 12.07 10.29 -4.25
C ALA A 47 10.80 10.90 -3.64
N HIS A 48 10.76 12.23 -3.61
CA HIS A 48 9.56 12.98 -3.30
C HIS A 48 8.61 12.91 -4.51
N GLU A 49 7.33 12.63 -4.28
CA GLU A 49 6.27 12.64 -5.30
C GLU A 49 6.37 11.54 -6.37
N ALA A 50 6.75 10.32 -5.97
CA ALA A 50 6.99 9.24 -6.93
C ALA A 50 5.72 8.57 -7.49
N ILE A 51 4.56 8.98 -7.00
CA ILE A 51 3.24 8.44 -7.35
C ILE A 51 2.41 9.57 -7.95
N ALA A 52 2.07 9.46 -9.23
CA ALA A 52 1.18 10.38 -9.92
C ALA A 52 -0.26 9.86 -9.89
N VAL A 53 -1.19 10.80 -9.84
CA VAL A 53 -2.62 10.55 -9.89
C VAL A 53 -3.17 11.10 -11.19
N PHE A 54 -3.85 10.26 -11.94
CA PHE A 54 -4.46 10.58 -13.21
C PHE A 54 -5.98 10.51 -13.10
N LYS A 55 -6.66 11.37 -13.86
CA LYS A 55 -8.12 11.41 -13.97
C LYS A 55 -8.56 11.24 -15.42
N SER A 56 -9.65 10.53 -15.63
CA SER A 56 -10.39 10.50 -16.90
C SER A 56 -11.86 10.82 -16.66
N ILE A 57 -12.43 11.64 -17.56
CA ILE A 57 -13.86 12.05 -17.55
C ILE A 57 -14.61 11.58 -18.80
N ASP A 58 -13.95 10.82 -19.66
CA ASP A 58 -14.40 10.46 -21.01
C ASP A 58 -14.31 8.96 -21.27
N ASP A 59 -14.65 8.17 -20.25
CA ASP A 59 -14.64 6.70 -20.28
C ASP A 59 -13.27 6.12 -20.63
N CYS A 60 -12.23 6.62 -19.94
CA CYS A 60 -10.84 6.22 -20.10
C CYS A 60 -10.25 6.51 -21.49
N ALA A 61 -10.89 7.36 -22.31
CA ALA A 61 -10.39 7.72 -23.64
C ALA A 61 -9.19 8.67 -23.56
N THR A 62 -9.18 9.60 -22.60
CA THR A 62 -8.05 10.48 -22.28
C THR A 62 -7.80 10.54 -20.77
N TRP A 63 -6.56 10.90 -20.41
CA TRP A 63 -6.09 10.98 -19.03
C TRP A 63 -5.32 12.28 -18.80
N GLU A 64 -5.61 12.95 -17.70
CA GLU A 64 -4.84 14.11 -17.20
C GLU A 64 -4.15 13.75 -15.88
N GLU A 65 -2.89 14.13 -15.69
CA GLU A 65 -2.23 14.09 -14.37
C GLU A 65 -2.81 15.23 -13.52
N VAL A 66 -3.49 14.91 -12.42
CA VAL A 66 -4.17 15.90 -11.56
C VAL A 66 -3.32 16.30 -10.36
N SER A 67 -2.47 15.39 -9.88
CA SER A 67 -1.60 15.64 -8.73
C SER A 67 -0.54 14.54 -8.59
N ARG A 68 0.29 14.68 -7.54
CA ARG A 68 1.18 13.65 -7.04
C ARG A 68 0.99 13.48 -5.55
N ILE A 69 1.14 12.24 -5.07
CA ILE A 69 1.05 11.93 -3.65
C ILE A 69 2.44 12.18 -3.03
N PRO A 70 2.53 12.97 -1.95
CA PRO A 70 3.79 13.11 -1.22
C PRO A 70 4.30 11.73 -0.81
N SER A 71 5.59 11.47 -0.94
CA SER A 71 6.15 10.15 -0.66
C SER A 71 7.54 10.25 -0.04
N PHE A 72 7.70 9.71 1.16
CA PHE A 72 9.01 9.57 1.80
C PHE A 72 9.62 8.22 1.41
N VAL A 73 10.28 8.19 0.26
CA VAL A 73 10.77 6.94 -0.34
C VAL A 73 12.27 6.99 -0.55
N THR A 74 12.96 5.95 -0.11
CA THR A 74 14.42 5.84 -0.26
C THR A 74 14.84 5.14 -1.54
N TYR A 75 14.15 4.06 -1.92
CA TYR A 75 14.48 3.33 -3.15
C TYR A 75 13.31 2.56 -3.78
N GLY A 76 12.05 2.78 -3.41
CA GLY A 76 10.94 2.18 -4.16
C GLY A 76 9.57 2.24 -3.52
N VAL A 77 8.56 2.22 -4.39
CA VAL A 77 7.14 2.03 -4.09
C VAL A 77 6.67 0.78 -4.84
N TRP A 78 5.93 -0.11 -4.19
CA TRP A 78 5.31 -1.27 -4.84
C TRP A 78 4.06 -1.71 -4.08
N GLY A 79 3.30 -2.64 -4.67
CA GLY A 79 2.17 -3.32 -4.02
C GLY A 79 1.17 -2.34 -3.43
N TYR A 80 0.60 -1.48 -4.27
CA TYR A 80 -0.29 -0.40 -3.87
C TYR A 80 -1.75 -0.65 -4.27
N ASP A 81 -2.66 0.08 -3.63
CA ASP A 81 -4.10 0.04 -3.90
C ASP A 81 -4.74 1.42 -3.70
N LEU A 82 -5.82 1.68 -4.44
CA LEU A 82 -6.58 2.93 -4.44
C LEU A 82 -8.05 2.58 -4.20
N ALA A 83 -8.66 3.26 -3.24
CA ALA A 83 -10.09 3.15 -2.97
C ALA A 83 -10.76 4.52 -3.05
N ILE A 84 -12.06 4.51 -3.33
CA ILE A 84 -12.90 5.70 -3.31
C ILE A 84 -14.02 5.51 -2.29
N GLY A 85 -14.16 6.50 -1.39
CA GLY A 85 -15.26 6.56 -0.44
C GLY A 85 -16.56 6.99 -1.10
N GLU A 86 -17.69 6.76 -0.42
CA GLU A 86 -19.02 7.17 -0.90
C GLU A 86 -19.13 8.70 -1.07
N ASP A 87 -18.34 9.47 -0.31
CA ASP A 87 -18.25 10.93 -0.41
C ASP A 87 -17.33 11.42 -1.55
N GLY A 88 -16.68 10.50 -2.27
CA GLY A 88 -15.74 10.80 -3.34
C GLY A 88 -14.30 11.03 -2.89
N SER A 89 -14.01 10.90 -1.60
CA SER A 89 -12.64 10.96 -1.09
C SER A 89 -11.84 9.77 -1.60
N LEU A 90 -10.58 10.00 -1.99
CA LEU A 90 -9.67 8.96 -2.45
C LEU A 90 -8.76 8.53 -1.30
N TYR A 91 -8.46 7.24 -1.25
CA TYR A 91 -7.62 6.63 -0.24
C TYR A 91 -6.56 5.83 -0.97
N PHE A 92 -5.29 6.02 -0.65
CA PHE A 92 -4.19 5.32 -1.30
C PHE A 92 -3.29 4.65 -0.26
N THR A 93 -2.96 3.39 -0.52
CA THR A 93 -2.02 2.60 0.29
C THR A 93 -0.92 2.05 -0.59
N TRP A 94 0.29 1.97 -0.06
CA TRP A 94 1.43 1.43 -0.79
C TRP A 94 2.48 0.84 0.15
N VAL A 95 3.32 -0.03 -0.39
CA VAL A 95 4.55 -0.42 0.29
C VAL A 95 5.67 0.53 -0.14
N ALA A 96 6.38 1.10 0.83
CA ALA A 96 7.56 1.94 0.60
C ALA A 96 8.79 1.38 1.31
N ALA A 97 9.95 1.54 0.68
CA ALA A 97 11.21 1.47 1.40
C ALA A 97 11.51 2.80 2.10
N VAL A 98 11.58 2.80 3.44
CA VAL A 98 11.81 3.99 4.26
C VAL A 98 13.07 3.80 5.11
N TYR A 99 13.88 4.85 5.28
CA TYR A 99 15.14 4.77 6.01
C TYR A 99 14.89 5.07 7.49
N ASP A 100 15.26 4.12 8.35
CA ASP A 100 15.26 4.36 9.79
C ASP A 100 16.62 4.91 10.22
N ALA A 101 16.64 6.16 10.68
CA ALA A 101 17.84 6.84 11.15
C ALA A 101 18.46 6.16 12.40
N ASN A 102 17.66 5.47 13.21
CA ASN A 102 18.13 4.81 14.43
C ASN A 102 18.91 3.54 14.10
N THR A 103 18.35 2.68 13.24
CA THR A 103 19.01 1.43 12.82
C THR A 103 19.97 1.62 11.65
N ARG A 104 19.91 2.78 10.96
CA ARG A 104 20.65 3.10 9.74
C ARG A 104 20.41 2.11 8.60
N GLN A 105 19.22 1.51 8.57
CA GLN A 105 18.81 0.53 7.58
C GLN A 105 17.44 0.91 7.02
N PRO A 106 17.17 0.64 5.73
CA PRO A 106 15.83 0.76 5.22
C PRO A 106 14.95 -0.39 5.72
N PHE A 107 13.68 -0.08 5.98
CA PHE A 107 12.63 -1.05 6.23
C PHE A 107 11.48 -0.86 5.25
N LYS A 108 10.65 -1.90 5.11
CA LYS A 108 9.46 -1.86 4.24
C LYS A 108 8.26 -1.45 5.08
N ALA A 109 7.70 -0.29 4.78
CA ALA A 109 6.55 0.29 5.46
C ALA A 109 5.27 0.11 4.64
N ILE A 110 4.15 -0.10 5.32
CA ILE A 110 2.82 0.14 4.74
C ILE A 110 2.48 1.59 4.99
N MET A 111 2.31 2.33 3.92
CA MET A 111 2.06 3.76 3.94
C MET A 111 0.63 4.04 3.51
N PHE A 112 0.07 5.13 4.03
CA PHE A 112 -1.28 5.57 3.70
C PHE A 112 -1.33 7.09 3.49
N SER A 113 -2.15 7.52 2.55
CA SER A 113 -2.54 8.91 2.36
C SER A 113 -3.96 8.98 1.81
N ARG A 114 -4.68 10.08 2.08
CA ARG A 114 -6.00 10.32 1.52
C ARG A 114 -6.11 11.68 0.86
N SER A 115 -7.10 11.82 0.00
CA SER A 115 -7.52 13.07 -0.61
C SER A 115 -9.00 13.28 -0.36
N ASP A 116 -9.35 14.45 0.17
CA ASP A 116 -10.73 14.86 0.42
C ASP A 116 -11.28 15.75 -0.73
N ASP A 117 -10.51 15.92 -1.81
CA ASP A 117 -10.82 16.81 -2.93
C ASP A 117 -10.64 16.13 -4.30
N TYR A 118 -11.05 14.88 -4.44
CA TYR A 118 -10.99 14.13 -5.70
C TYR A 118 -9.57 14.00 -6.29
N GLY A 119 -8.58 13.85 -5.42
CA GLY A 119 -7.19 13.60 -5.80
C GLY A 119 -6.42 14.84 -6.21
N TYR A 120 -6.88 16.06 -5.96
CA TYR A 120 -6.10 17.27 -6.24
C TYR A 120 -5.05 17.54 -5.15
N THR A 121 -5.36 17.26 -3.89
CA THR A 121 -4.44 17.34 -2.75
C THR A 121 -4.50 16.08 -1.90
N TRP A 122 -3.40 15.76 -1.23
CA TRP A 122 -3.23 14.55 -0.43
C TRP A 122 -2.67 14.89 0.95
N THR A 123 -3.07 14.14 1.96
CA THR A 123 -2.49 14.25 3.31
C THR A 123 -1.04 13.80 3.32
N GLU A 124 -0.27 14.28 4.30
CA GLU A 124 1.05 13.73 4.59
C GLU A 124 0.97 12.21 4.84
N PRO A 125 1.88 11.40 4.27
CA PRO A 125 1.88 9.96 4.45
C PRO A 125 2.03 9.54 5.91
N THR A 126 1.23 8.57 6.34
CA THR A 126 1.31 7.94 7.67
C THR A 126 1.70 6.47 7.56
N TYR A 127 2.30 5.94 8.63
CA TYR A 127 2.54 4.51 8.77
C TYR A 127 1.25 3.81 9.20
N VAL A 128 0.93 2.71 8.51
CA VAL A 128 -0.15 1.80 8.91
C VAL A 128 0.39 0.72 9.83
N ASN A 129 1.63 0.25 9.58
CA ASN A 129 2.21 -0.83 10.37
C ASN A 129 2.84 -0.33 11.68
N ASP A 130 2.63 -1.07 12.76
CA ASP A 130 3.14 -0.80 14.12
C ASP A 130 4.55 -1.38 14.40
N VAL A 131 5.00 -2.37 13.61
CA VAL A 131 6.32 -2.99 13.72
C VAL A 131 7.15 -2.72 12.47
N LEU A 132 8.39 -2.25 12.65
CA LEU A 132 9.28 -1.92 11.52
C LEU A 132 10.00 -3.16 10.96
N ALA A 133 10.28 -4.15 11.82
CA ALA A 133 10.88 -5.43 11.40
C ALA A 133 9.90 -6.21 10.50
N GLY A 134 10.43 -6.83 9.44
CA GLY A 134 9.64 -7.63 8.51
C GLY A 134 9.84 -7.22 7.05
N GLN A 135 9.38 -8.08 6.16
CA GLN A 135 9.31 -7.79 4.73
C GLN A 135 7.85 -7.74 4.32
N ARG A 136 7.48 -6.70 3.58
CA ARG A 136 6.09 -6.41 3.25
C ARG A 136 5.87 -6.31 1.76
N TRP A 137 4.73 -6.81 1.33
CA TRP A 137 4.31 -6.83 -0.07
C TRP A 137 2.81 -6.71 -0.16
N HIS A 138 2.35 -6.17 -1.30
CA HIS A 138 0.95 -6.16 -1.74
C HIS A 138 -0.05 -5.70 -0.68
N THR A 139 -0.51 -4.46 -0.78
CA THR A 139 -1.64 -3.99 0.02
C THR A 139 -2.95 -4.21 -0.72
N VAL A 140 -4.01 -4.48 0.02
CA VAL A 140 -5.41 -4.37 -0.44
C VAL A 140 -6.20 -3.53 0.55
N MET A 141 -7.14 -2.73 0.04
CA MET A 141 -7.88 -1.77 0.86
C MET A 141 -9.37 -1.74 0.53
N THR A 142 -10.18 -1.48 1.56
CA THR A 142 -11.58 -1.10 1.38
C THR A 142 -11.97 0.00 2.37
N VAL A 143 -12.99 0.78 2.00
CA VAL A 143 -13.46 1.95 2.75
C VAL A 143 -14.98 1.85 2.92
N SER A 144 -15.47 2.12 4.13
CA SER A 144 -16.91 2.17 4.44
C SER A 144 -17.19 3.22 5.50
N GLY A 145 -17.90 4.28 5.12
CA GLY A 145 -18.07 5.47 5.95
C GLY A 145 -16.71 6.07 6.32
N SER A 146 -16.47 6.26 7.62
CA SER A 146 -15.16 6.69 8.14
C SER A 146 -14.16 5.56 8.34
N ASN A 147 -14.54 4.31 8.09
CA ASN A 147 -13.65 3.18 8.35
C ASN A 147 -12.78 2.88 7.12
N VAL A 148 -11.50 2.64 7.36
CA VAL A 148 -10.54 2.17 6.36
C VAL A 148 -9.98 0.83 6.84
N TYR A 149 -9.89 -0.13 5.93
CA TYR A 149 -9.43 -1.48 6.22
C TYR A 149 -8.29 -1.79 5.25
N ILE A 150 -7.12 -2.14 5.76
CA ILE A 150 -5.95 -2.48 4.93
C ILE A 150 -5.44 -3.84 5.36
N ALA A 151 -5.19 -4.70 4.38
CA ALA A 151 -4.46 -5.96 4.58
C ALA A 151 -3.23 -6.02 3.69
N TRP A 152 -2.19 -6.72 4.14
CA TRP A 152 -0.94 -6.88 3.41
C TRP A 152 -0.29 -8.23 3.69
N LEU A 153 0.66 -8.62 2.83
CA LEU A 153 1.54 -9.76 3.11
C LEU A 153 2.73 -9.29 3.93
N ASP A 154 3.01 -9.98 5.03
CA ASP A 154 4.16 -9.75 5.88
C ASP A 154 4.88 -11.08 6.10
N SER A 155 6.17 -11.14 5.76
CA SER A 155 7.02 -12.16 6.36
C SER A 155 7.65 -11.52 7.58
N GLN A 156 6.92 -11.54 8.69
CA GLN A 156 7.54 -11.29 9.98
C GLN A 156 8.54 -12.41 10.17
N ARG A 157 9.83 -12.10 10.09
CA ARG A 157 10.81 -13.01 10.64
C ARG A 157 10.63 -12.84 12.15
N PRO A 158 10.04 -13.81 12.90
CA PRO A 158 10.25 -13.77 14.34
C PRO A 158 11.76 -13.69 14.49
N SER A 159 12.25 -12.75 15.30
CA SER A 159 13.62 -12.83 15.75
C SER A 159 13.73 -14.17 16.46
N ASP A 160 14.11 -15.20 15.73
CA ASP A 160 14.47 -16.48 16.28
C ASP A 160 15.62 -16.12 17.22
N ALA A 161 15.35 -16.14 18.53
CA ALA A 161 16.34 -15.85 19.58
C ALA A 161 17.58 -16.75 19.43
N GLU A 162 17.45 -17.83 18.67
CA GLU A 162 18.50 -18.75 18.30
C GLU A 162 19.44 -18.22 17.22
N HIS A 163 18.99 -17.38 16.27
CA HIS A 163 19.81 -16.93 15.12
C HIS A 163 19.74 -15.40 14.84
N PRO A 164 20.17 -14.56 15.80
CA PRO A 164 20.19 -13.10 15.64
C PRO A 164 21.13 -12.58 14.53
N GLN A 165 22.09 -13.37 14.04
CA GLN A 165 22.93 -12.98 12.91
C GLN A 165 22.19 -13.01 11.56
N ASP A 166 21.11 -13.78 11.45
CA ASP A 166 20.38 -13.95 10.21
C ASP A 166 19.33 -12.84 9.98
N ALA A 167 19.04 -12.04 11.02
CA ALA A 167 18.30 -10.79 10.88
C ALA A 167 19.03 -9.75 10.01
N LYS A 168 20.32 -9.98 9.70
CA LYS A 168 21.08 -9.18 8.75
C LYS A 168 20.75 -9.62 7.33
N CYS A 169 19.93 -8.80 6.68
CA CYS A 169 19.61 -8.84 5.25
C CYS A 169 20.77 -9.36 4.38
N HIS A 170 20.54 -10.49 3.72
CA HIS A 170 20.87 -10.65 2.31
C HIS A 170 19.80 -11.51 1.66
N TRP A 171 19.21 -10.97 0.59
CA TRP A 171 18.55 -11.80 -0.42
C TRP A 171 19.64 -12.38 -1.34
N PRO A 172 19.52 -13.65 -1.79
CA PRO A 172 18.55 -14.63 -1.34
C PRO A 172 18.92 -15.18 0.05
N GLY A 173 17.89 -15.42 0.88
CA GLY A 173 18.07 -16.16 2.13
C GLY A 173 18.58 -17.59 1.86
N PRO A 174 19.10 -18.29 2.88
CA PRO A 174 19.62 -19.65 2.68
C PRO A 174 18.56 -20.58 2.07
N PRO A 175 18.93 -21.42 1.10
CA PRO A 175 18.00 -22.32 0.42
C PRO A 175 17.37 -23.30 1.42
N GLY A 176 16.05 -23.41 1.40
CA GLY A 176 15.30 -24.40 2.20
C GLY A 176 14.45 -23.83 3.35
N ARG A 177 14.52 -22.53 3.65
CA ARG A 177 13.49 -21.86 4.47
C ARG A 177 12.55 -21.08 3.55
N THR A 178 11.34 -21.60 3.33
CA THR A 178 10.28 -20.84 2.67
C THR A 178 10.02 -19.59 3.51
N THR A 179 10.09 -18.40 2.90
CA THR A 179 9.67 -17.16 3.55
C THR A 179 8.16 -17.22 3.73
N GLN A 180 7.72 -17.78 4.85
CA GLN A 180 6.30 -17.83 5.19
C GLN A 180 5.79 -16.40 5.24
N GLN A 181 4.71 -16.15 4.50
CA GLN A 181 4.05 -14.86 4.42
C GLN A 181 2.72 -15.01 5.15
N ASP A 182 2.54 -14.20 6.19
CA ASP A 182 1.25 -14.07 6.86
C ASP A 182 0.47 -12.91 6.28
N VAL A 183 -0.85 -12.99 6.39
CA VAL A 183 -1.71 -11.86 6.05
C VAL A 183 -1.83 -11.01 7.30
N CYS A 184 -1.35 -9.78 7.26
CA CYS A 184 -1.55 -8.81 8.32
C CYS A 184 -2.67 -7.85 7.96
N PHE A 185 -3.27 -7.23 8.96
CA PHE A 185 -4.41 -6.35 8.81
C PHE A 185 -4.40 -5.23 9.86
N ALA A 186 -4.81 -4.03 9.44
CA ALA A 186 -5.10 -2.91 10.31
C ALA A 186 -6.40 -2.22 9.90
N LYS A 187 -7.06 -1.60 10.89
CA LYS A 187 -8.27 -0.82 10.69
C LYS A 187 -8.08 0.59 11.22
N SER A 188 -8.57 1.56 10.47
CA SER A 188 -8.86 2.90 10.98
C SER A 188 -10.38 3.10 11.09
N ALA A 189 -10.82 3.86 12.11
CA ALA A 189 -12.22 4.27 12.28
C ALA A 189 -12.44 5.77 11.97
N ASP A 190 -11.37 6.49 11.63
CA ASP A 190 -11.30 7.94 11.52
C ASP A 190 -10.63 8.37 10.20
N ARG A 191 -10.94 7.68 9.10
CA ARG A 191 -10.47 7.98 7.74
C ARG A 191 -8.94 7.90 7.58
N GLY A 192 -8.28 7.10 8.43
CA GLY A 192 -6.83 6.87 8.39
C GLY A 192 -6.00 7.87 9.19
N GLU A 193 -6.61 8.62 10.12
CA GLU A 193 -5.85 9.46 11.08
C GLU A 193 -5.15 8.58 12.13
N THR A 194 -5.83 7.52 12.60
CA THR A 194 -5.27 6.53 13.52
C THR A 194 -5.54 5.11 13.07
N TRP A 195 -4.67 4.19 13.49
CA TRP A 195 -4.72 2.77 13.14
C TRP A 195 -4.80 1.92 14.41
N SER A 196 -5.56 0.82 14.32
CA SER A 196 -5.54 -0.25 15.32
C SER A 196 -4.18 -0.92 15.37
N ASP A 197 -3.91 -1.63 16.47
CA ASP A 197 -2.83 -2.63 16.48
C ASP A 197 -2.99 -3.60 15.30
N ASN A 198 -1.85 -4.04 14.76
CA ASN A 198 -1.85 -4.97 13.63
C ASN A 198 -2.28 -6.36 14.06
N ILE A 199 -3.15 -6.98 13.27
CA ILE A 199 -3.58 -8.36 13.45
C ILE A 199 -2.91 -9.22 12.40
N THR A 200 -2.15 -10.23 12.82
CA THR A 200 -1.61 -11.25 11.93
C THR A 200 -2.58 -12.42 11.84
N LEU A 201 -3.05 -12.70 10.63
CA LEU A 201 -3.80 -13.89 10.26
C LEU A 201 -2.78 -14.95 9.83
N GLU A 202 -2.50 -15.88 10.74
CA GLU A 202 -1.57 -16.97 10.49
C GLU A 202 -2.19 -17.96 9.49
N THR A 203 -1.49 -18.18 8.37
CA THR A 203 -1.95 -19.08 7.31
C THR A 203 -1.46 -20.51 7.48
N ASP A 204 -0.56 -20.73 8.46
CA ASP A 204 -0.05 -22.04 8.83
C ASP A 204 -0.97 -22.72 9.86
N LEU A 205 -1.66 -23.78 9.44
CA LEU A 205 -2.50 -24.57 10.34
C LEU A 205 -1.68 -25.54 11.22
N ASP A 206 -0.39 -25.70 10.96
CA ASP A 206 0.49 -26.66 11.64
C ASP A 206 1.29 -26.04 12.80
N ARG A 207 1.29 -24.71 12.98
CA ARG A 207 1.99 -24.05 14.09
C ARG A 207 1.16 -24.07 15.38
N LYS A 208 1.54 -24.92 16.34
CA LYS A 208 0.77 -25.18 17.58
C LYS A 208 0.99 -24.22 18.76
N ASP A 209 2.01 -23.36 18.72
CA ASP A 209 2.53 -22.74 19.95
C ASP A 209 2.70 -21.20 19.89
N SER A 210 1.63 -20.42 19.76
CA SER A 210 1.69 -19.04 20.28
C SER A 210 0.37 -18.52 20.87
N ALA A 211 0.47 -17.90 22.05
CA ALA A 211 -0.66 -17.51 22.89
C ALA A 211 -1.41 -16.24 22.42
N SER A 212 -0.99 -15.63 21.30
CA SER A 212 -1.61 -14.45 20.68
C SER A 212 -2.44 -14.79 19.42
N VAL A 213 -2.68 -16.07 19.14
CA VAL A 213 -3.19 -16.56 17.85
C VAL A 213 -4.72 -16.64 17.82
N ARG A 214 -5.31 -16.24 16.69
CA ARG A 214 -6.69 -16.59 16.34
C ARG A 214 -6.69 -17.39 15.04
N PRO A 215 -7.15 -18.66 15.04
CA PRO A 215 -7.22 -19.45 13.82
C PRO A 215 -8.23 -18.83 12.86
N LEU A 216 -7.99 -18.96 11.55
CA LEU A 216 -8.85 -18.43 10.50
C LEU A 216 -10.33 -18.86 10.68
N SER A 217 -10.56 -20.06 11.22
CA SER A 217 -11.88 -20.60 11.54
C SER A 217 -12.64 -19.85 12.64
N ALA A 218 -11.94 -19.13 13.52
CA ALA A 218 -12.55 -18.34 14.60
C ALA A 218 -12.96 -16.91 14.15
N LEU A 219 -12.41 -16.40 13.05
CA LEU A 219 -12.71 -15.05 12.53
C LEU A 219 -13.91 -14.98 11.57
N VAL A 220 -14.35 -16.12 11.01
CA VAL A 220 -15.54 -16.18 10.11
C VAL A 220 -16.85 -15.74 10.81
N ARG A 221 -16.85 -15.51 12.13
CA ARG A 221 -18.00 -15.00 12.89
C ARG A 221 -18.10 -13.47 13.04
N MET A 222 -17.18 -12.67 12.49
CA MET A 222 -17.27 -11.20 12.55
C MET A 222 -17.90 -10.55 11.30
N VAL A 223 -18.91 -11.19 10.72
CA VAL A 223 -19.91 -10.48 9.91
C VAL A 223 -21.17 -10.43 10.76
N PRO A 224 -21.57 -9.27 11.32
CA PRO A 224 -22.92 -9.14 11.84
C PRO A 224 -23.85 -9.43 10.66
N SER A 225 -24.77 -10.36 10.85
CA SER A 225 -25.82 -10.66 9.89
C SER A 225 -26.47 -9.34 9.45
N ILE A 226 -26.25 -8.94 8.20
CA ILE A 226 -27.15 -7.99 7.54
C ILE A 226 -28.42 -8.79 7.29
N VAL A 227 -29.33 -8.76 8.26
CA VAL A 227 -30.73 -9.14 8.06
C VAL A 227 -31.42 -7.88 7.52
N PRO A 228 -32.26 -8.01 6.47
CA PRO A 228 -32.74 -6.89 5.67
C PRO A 228 -33.69 -5.93 6.39
#